data_AF-A0A7J8ETL3-F1
#
_entry.id   AF-A0A7J8ETL3-F1
#
_cell.length_a   1.000
_cell.length_b   1.000
_cell.length_c   1.000
_cell.angle_alpha   90.00
_cell.angle_beta   90.00
_cell.angle_gamma   90.00
#
_symmetry.space_group_name_H-M   'P 1'
#
loop_
_entity.id
_entity.type
_entity.pdbx_description
1 polymer ?
#
loop_
_entity_poly.entity_id
_entity_poly.type
_entity_poly.pdbx_seq_one_letter_code
_entity_poly.pdbx_strand_id
1 'polypeptide(L)'
;MAGTLDLDKGCTVEELLRGCIEAFDDSGKVRDPQLVRMFLMMHPWYIPSSQLAAKLLHIYQQSRKDNSSSLQVKTCHLVRYWISAFPAEFDLNHELAEQIKELKALLDQEGNRRHSSLIDIESVPTYKWKRQVTQRNPVGQKKRKMSLLFDHLEPMELAEHLTYLEYRSFCKILFQDYHSFVTHGCTVDNPVLERFISLFNSVSQWVQLMILSKPTAPQRALVITHFVHVAEKLLQLQNFNTLMAVVGGLSHSSISRLKETHSHVSPETIKVWLPWELAEASAGHSCPHVTDGETEIRRD
;
A
#
# COMPACT_ATOMS: atom_id res chain seq x y z
N MET A 1 -10.50 6.34 38.12
CA MET A 1 -11.66 6.27 37.23
C MET A 1 -11.21 6.77 35.86
N ALA A 2 -10.88 5.86 34.94
CA ALA A 2 -10.49 6.22 33.58
C ALA A 2 -11.77 6.58 32.83
N GLY A 3 -11.94 7.86 32.48
CA GLY A 3 -13.00 8.25 31.57
C GLY A 3 -12.76 7.57 30.23
N THR A 4 -13.74 6.82 29.75
CA THR A 4 -13.75 6.33 28.37
C THR A 4 -13.56 7.53 27.45
N LEU A 5 -12.53 7.51 26.60
CA LEU A 5 -12.31 8.60 25.64
C LEU A 5 -13.55 8.73 24.77
N ASP A 6 -14.16 9.91 24.84
CA ASP A 6 -15.30 10.28 24.01
C ASP A 6 -14.79 10.70 22.64
N LEU A 7 -14.59 9.72 21.74
CA LEU A 7 -14.09 9.93 20.39
C LEU A 7 -15.07 10.74 19.51
N ASP A 8 -16.32 10.93 19.95
CA ASP A 8 -17.31 11.76 19.26
C ASP A 8 -17.07 13.27 19.50
N LYS A 9 -16.19 13.62 20.44
CA LYS A 9 -15.69 14.99 20.65
C LYS A 9 -14.26 15.11 20.14
N GLY A 10 -13.93 16.27 19.57
CA GLY A 10 -12.57 16.57 19.13
C GLY A 10 -11.57 16.35 20.27
N CYS A 11 -10.66 15.39 20.09
CA CYS A 11 -9.62 15.05 21.06
C CYS A 11 -8.29 15.69 20.67
N THR A 12 -7.52 16.13 21.66
CA THR A 12 -6.14 16.57 21.47
C THR A 12 -5.18 15.39 21.31
N VAL A 13 -4.00 15.63 20.73
CA VAL A 13 -2.94 14.61 20.60
C VAL A 13 -2.52 14.04 21.96
N GLU A 14 -2.49 14.88 23.01
CA GLU A 14 -2.13 14.45 24.37
C GLU A 14 -3.18 13.52 24.99
N GLU A 15 -4.46 13.82 24.79
CA GLU A 15 -5.56 12.98 25.27
C GLU A 15 -5.57 11.63 24.57
N LEU A 16 -5.39 11.62 23.25
CA LEU A 16 -5.28 10.38 22.47
C LEU A 16 -4.06 9.55 22.85
N LEU A 17 -2.90 10.20 23.07
CA LEU A 17 -1.69 9.53 23.52
C LEU A 17 -1.88 8.87 24.88
N ARG A 18 -2.45 9.59 25.85
CA ARG A 18 -2.80 9.03 27.17
C ARG A 18 -3.80 7.90 27.05
N GLY A 19 -4.79 8.04 26.16
CA GLY A 19 -5.71 6.97 25.80
C GLY A 19 -5.04 5.70 25.33
N CYS A 20 -4.08 5.84 24.42
CA CYS A 20 -3.31 4.73 23.90
C CYS A 20 -2.47 4.06 24.98
N ILE A 21 -1.88 4.82 25.90
CA ILE A 21 -1.13 4.25 27.04
C ILE A 21 -2.09 3.50 27.96
N GLU A 22 -3.20 4.11 28.34
CA GLU A 22 -4.19 3.49 29.22
C GLU A 22 -4.87 2.30 28.56
N ALA A 23 -4.91 2.18 27.23
CA ALA A 23 -5.42 0.99 26.55
C ALA A 23 -4.64 -0.29 26.90
N PHE A 24 -3.40 -0.19 27.38
CA PHE A 24 -2.65 -1.34 27.87
C PHE A 24 -2.94 -1.65 29.34
N ASP A 25 -2.89 -2.91 29.72
CA ASP A 25 -2.74 -3.31 31.11
C ASP A 25 -1.26 -3.49 31.50
N ASP A 26 -1.01 -3.71 32.79
CA ASP A 26 0.37 -3.84 33.30
C ASP A 26 1.07 -5.11 32.78
N SER A 27 0.31 -6.11 32.32
CA SER A 27 0.83 -7.33 31.71
C SER A 27 1.21 -7.17 30.23
N GLY A 28 0.76 -6.09 29.59
CA GLY A 28 1.00 -5.78 28.18
C GLY A 28 -0.13 -6.19 27.25
N LYS A 29 -1.28 -6.63 27.78
CA LYS A 29 -2.47 -6.88 26.97
C LYS A 29 -3.11 -5.56 26.57
N VAL A 30 -3.40 -5.41 25.28
CA VAL A 30 -4.12 -4.26 24.73
C VAL A 30 -5.63 -4.48 24.85
N ARG A 31 -6.34 -3.54 25.50
CA ARG A 31 -7.80 -3.56 25.66
C ARG A 31 -8.52 -3.03 24.42
N ASP A 32 -7.97 -2.00 23.80
CA ASP A 32 -8.48 -1.41 22.57
C ASP A 32 -7.37 -1.33 21.50
N PRO A 33 -7.16 -2.41 20.73
CA PRO A 33 -6.12 -2.43 19.70
C PRO A 33 -6.43 -1.50 18.53
N GLN A 34 -7.71 -1.17 18.29
CA GLN A 34 -8.13 -0.35 17.17
C GLN A 34 -7.75 1.11 17.40
N LEU A 35 -8.03 1.65 18.58
CA LEU A 35 -7.60 3.00 18.98
C LEU A 35 -6.07 3.15 18.86
N VAL A 36 -5.33 2.21 19.44
CA VAL A 36 -3.86 2.24 19.46
C VAL A 36 -3.31 2.16 18.03
N ARG A 37 -3.80 1.23 17.21
CA ARG A 37 -3.33 1.08 15.83
C ARG A 37 -3.70 2.28 14.97
N MET A 38 -4.90 2.83 15.12
CA MET A 38 -5.34 4.03 14.42
C MET A 38 -4.44 5.22 14.76
N PHE A 39 -4.26 5.52 16.04
CA PHE A 39 -3.44 6.67 16.45
C PHE A 39 -1.98 6.49 16.02
N LEU A 40 -1.37 5.33 16.24
CA LEU A 40 0.02 5.08 15.83
C LEU A 40 0.22 5.13 14.32
N MET A 41 -0.75 4.75 13.51
CA MET A 41 -0.66 4.91 12.05
C MET A 41 -0.91 6.35 11.60
N MET A 42 -1.88 7.03 12.22
CA MET A 42 -2.40 8.31 11.73
C MET A 42 -1.75 9.54 12.37
N HIS A 43 -0.99 9.39 13.47
CA HIS A 43 -0.31 10.52 14.11
C HIS A 43 0.55 11.39 13.16
N PRO A 44 1.22 10.87 12.09
CA PRO A 44 2.02 11.71 11.21
C PRO A 44 1.25 12.84 10.51
N TRP A 45 -0.09 12.74 10.44
CA TRP A 45 -0.96 13.82 9.95
C TRP A 45 -1.02 15.04 10.88
N TYR A 46 -0.75 14.85 12.17
CA TYR A 46 -0.97 15.86 13.20
C TYR A 46 0.30 16.21 13.99
N ILE A 47 1.25 15.26 14.09
CA ILE A 47 2.49 15.40 14.85
C ILE A 47 3.59 14.52 14.24
N PRO A 48 4.85 15.01 14.08
CA PRO A 48 5.96 14.17 13.66
C PRO A 48 6.23 13.02 14.65
N SER A 49 6.59 11.85 14.15
CA SER A 49 6.87 10.67 14.98
C SER A 49 7.98 10.91 16.00
N SER A 50 9.01 11.69 15.66
CA SER A 50 10.08 12.07 16.60
C SER A 50 9.54 12.89 17.77
N GLN A 51 8.62 13.83 17.52
CA GLN A 51 7.97 14.62 18.57
C GLN A 51 7.01 13.77 19.42
N LEU A 52 6.30 12.81 18.81
CA LEU A 52 5.45 11.88 19.57
C LEU A 52 6.30 10.99 20.50
N ALA A 53 7.44 10.49 20.02
CA ALA A 53 8.39 9.74 20.83
C ALA A 53 8.98 10.58 21.98
N ALA A 54 9.31 11.85 21.72
CA ALA A 54 9.74 12.79 22.77
C ALA A 54 8.64 13.02 23.83
N LYS A 55 7.36 13.07 23.45
CA LYS A 55 6.24 13.14 24.40
C LYS A 55 6.12 11.88 25.24
N LEU A 56 6.26 10.70 24.64
CA LEU A 56 6.30 9.42 25.38
C LEU A 56 7.45 9.37 26.39
N LEU A 57 8.64 9.82 25.98
CA LEU A 57 9.81 9.95 26.84
C LEU A 57 9.53 10.88 28.03
N HIS A 58 8.93 12.05 27.78
CA HIS A 58 8.55 12.98 28.83
C HIS A 58 7.48 12.40 29.79
N ILE A 59 6.47 11.70 29.25
CA ILE A 59 5.46 11.00 30.07
C ILE A 59 6.13 9.93 30.95
N TYR A 60 7.08 9.17 30.41
CA TYR A 60 7.84 8.20 31.19
C TYR A 60 8.61 8.88 32.33
N GLN A 61 9.39 9.92 32.04
CA GLN A 61 10.16 10.67 33.04
C GLN A 61 9.26 11.29 34.14
N GLN A 62 8.10 11.83 33.76
CA GLN A 62 7.15 12.40 34.71
C GLN A 62 6.52 11.30 35.58
N SER A 63 6.11 10.18 34.98
CA SER A 63 5.59 9.02 35.70
C SER A 63 6.59 8.44 36.70
N ARG A 64 7.89 8.61 36.45
CA ARG A 64 8.96 8.28 37.39
C ARG A 64 9.01 9.24 38.57
N LYS A 65 8.95 10.56 38.34
CA LYS A 65 8.89 11.53 39.44
C LYS A 65 7.69 11.29 40.35
N ASP A 66 6.58 10.84 39.76
CA ASP A 66 5.33 10.55 40.45
C ASP A 66 5.26 9.11 41.02
N ASN A 67 6.33 8.30 40.88
CA ASN A 67 6.41 6.89 41.30
C ASN A 67 5.27 5.99 40.78
N SER A 68 4.75 6.28 39.58
CA SER A 68 3.67 5.51 38.96
C SER A 68 4.21 4.34 38.12
N SER A 69 4.43 3.19 38.75
CA SER A 69 4.93 1.99 38.05
C SER A 69 4.00 1.48 36.95
N SER A 70 2.67 1.59 37.12
CA SER A 70 1.68 1.20 36.11
C SER A 70 1.82 2.05 34.84
N LEU A 71 1.99 3.37 34.99
CA LEU A 71 2.14 4.26 33.84
C LEU A 71 3.47 4.03 33.09
N GLN A 72 4.55 3.75 33.84
CA GLN A 72 5.85 3.39 33.27
C GLN A 72 5.76 2.14 32.39
N VAL A 73 5.20 1.05 32.92
CA VAL A 73 5.13 -0.23 32.20
C VAL A 73 4.20 -0.16 30.99
N LYS A 74 3.04 0.52 31.10
CA LYS A 74 2.12 0.73 29.98
C LYS A 74 2.74 1.57 28.87
N THR A 75 3.53 2.60 29.22
CA THR A 75 4.29 3.40 28.25
C THR A 75 5.28 2.53 27.48
N CYS A 76 6.00 1.64 28.18
CA CYS A 76 6.93 0.69 27.54
C CYS A 76 6.20 -0.30 26.63
N HIS A 77 5.02 -0.81 27.03
CA HIS A 77 4.20 -1.69 26.21
C HIS A 77 3.69 -1.00 24.94
N LEU A 78 3.29 0.27 25.03
CA LEU A 78 2.89 1.05 23.86
C LEU A 78 4.07 1.24 22.89
N VAL A 79 5.26 1.58 23.39
CA VAL A 79 6.46 1.71 22.54
C VAL A 79 6.82 0.36 21.89
N ARG A 80 6.80 -0.73 22.66
CA ARG A 80 7.01 -2.08 22.13
C ARG A 80 6.01 -2.41 21.03
N TYR A 81 4.73 -2.12 21.25
CA TYR A 81 3.68 -2.33 20.26
C TYR A 81 3.95 -1.50 19.00
N TRP A 82 4.32 -0.23 19.14
CA TRP A 82 4.64 0.65 18.02
C TRP A 82 5.79 0.10 17.17
N ILE A 83 6.91 -0.30 17.79
CA ILE A 83 8.05 -0.91 17.10
C ILE A 83 7.63 -2.18 16.35
N SER A 84 6.85 -3.05 17.01
CA SER A 84 6.40 -4.31 16.39
C SER A 84 5.40 -4.12 15.24
N ALA A 85 4.53 -3.12 15.34
CA ALA A 85 3.47 -2.89 14.37
C ALA A 85 3.95 -2.09 13.15
N PHE A 86 4.91 -1.17 13.35
CA PHE A 86 5.40 -0.25 12.32
C PHE A 86 6.96 -0.21 12.25
N PRO A 87 7.63 -1.36 12.10
CA PRO A 87 9.10 -1.44 12.19
C PRO A 87 9.84 -0.60 11.15
N ALA A 88 9.25 -0.43 9.96
CA ALA A 88 9.85 0.34 8.87
C ALA A 88 10.05 1.83 9.24
N GLU A 89 9.19 2.40 10.08
CA GLU A 89 9.32 3.80 10.51
C GLU A 89 10.58 4.01 11.36
N PHE A 90 10.90 3.05 12.23
CA PHE A 90 12.08 3.11 13.11
C PHE A 90 13.40 2.88 12.37
N ASP A 91 13.42 2.11 11.27
CA ASP A 91 14.63 1.96 10.44
C ASP A 91 14.88 3.21 9.57
N LEU A 92 13.81 3.85 9.08
CA LEU A 92 13.90 4.94 8.11
C LEU A 92 14.02 6.32 8.76
N ASN A 93 13.40 6.54 9.91
CA ASN A 93 13.43 7.82 10.62
C ASN A 93 14.51 7.83 11.70
N HIS A 94 15.64 8.47 11.39
CA HIS A 94 16.77 8.56 12.31
C HIS A 94 16.45 9.31 13.60
N GLU A 95 15.68 10.40 13.54
CA GLU A 95 15.31 11.17 14.74
C GLU A 95 14.41 10.35 15.67
N LEU A 96 13.44 9.62 15.11
CA LEU A 96 12.60 8.70 15.87
C LEU A 96 13.45 7.61 16.55
N ALA A 97 14.37 7.00 15.81
CA ALA A 97 15.25 5.96 16.35
C ALA A 97 16.10 6.50 17.52
N GLU A 98 16.66 7.71 17.41
CA GLU A 98 17.41 8.34 18.50
C GLU A 98 16.55 8.59 19.73
N GLN A 99 15.30 9.05 19.58
CA GLN A 99 14.39 9.24 20.72
C GLN A 99 14.08 7.93 21.47
N ILE A 100 13.91 6.82 20.75
CA ILE A 100 13.70 5.51 21.40
C ILE A 100 14.98 4.96 22.02
N LYS A 101 16.16 5.22 21.42
CA LYS A 101 17.45 4.87 22.04
C LYS A 101 17.66 5.63 23.35
N GLU A 102 17.30 6.91 23.39
CA GLU A 102 17.35 7.71 24.61
C GLU A 102 16.43 7.13 25.70
N LEU A 103 15.19 6.77 25.35
CA LEU A 103 14.27 6.08 26.26
C LEU A 103 14.87 4.76 26.80
N LYS A 104 15.47 3.95 25.92
CA LYS A 104 16.14 2.70 26.31
C LYS A 104 17.31 2.94 27.27
N ALA A 105 18.14 3.94 26.99
CA ALA A 105 19.27 4.29 27.84
C ALA A 105 18.82 4.72 29.25
N LEU A 106 17.70 5.45 29.37
CA LEU A 106 17.11 5.78 30.67
C LEU A 106 16.65 4.53 31.43
N LEU A 107 15.98 3.59 30.74
CA LEU A 107 15.54 2.33 31.33
C LEU A 107 16.72 1.47 31.84
N ASP A 108 17.84 1.48 31.12
CA ASP A 108 19.06 0.76 31.50
C ASP A 108 19.75 1.41 32.71
N GLN A 109 19.84 2.74 32.76
CA GLN A 109 20.41 3.47 33.90
C GLN A 109 19.63 3.23 35.20
N GLU A 110 18.32 3.02 35.10
CA GLU A 110 17.44 2.74 36.24
C GLU A 110 17.56 1.30 36.78
N GLY A 111 18.31 0.43 36.11
CA GLY A 111 18.41 -0.99 36.46
C GLY A 111 17.12 -1.78 36.17
N ASN A 112 16.17 -1.19 35.45
CA ASN A 112 14.85 -1.76 35.19
C ASN A 112 14.89 -2.70 33.97
N ARG A 113 15.69 -3.77 34.09
CA ARG A 113 15.99 -4.70 32.99
C ARG A 113 14.74 -5.30 32.33
N ARG A 114 13.65 -5.47 33.10
CA ARG A 114 12.36 -5.97 32.57
C ARG A 114 11.79 -5.00 31.54
N HIS A 115 11.73 -3.71 31.85
CA HIS A 115 11.19 -2.71 30.93
C HIS A 115 12.15 -2.42 29.76
N SER A 116 13.47 -2.37 30.01
CA SER A 116 14.46 -2.21 28.92
C SER A 116 14.38 -3.35 27.89
N SER A 117 14.14 -4.58 28.34
CA SER A 117 13.99 -5.74 27.44
C SER A 117 12.76 -5.68 26.52
N LEU A 118 11.78 -4.81 26.82
CA LEU A 118 10.60 -4.60 25.97
C LEU A 118 10.91 -3.75 24.74
N ILE A 119 11.96 -2.93 24.80
CA ILE A 119 12.34 -1.99 23.74
C ILE A 119 13.59 -2.53 23.05
N ASP A 120 13.39 -3.10 21.88
CA ASP A 120 14.45 -3.66 21.05
C ASP A 120 14.34 -3.12 19.62
N ILE A 121 15.09 -2.04 19.35
CA ILE A 121 15.21 -1.46 18.00
C ILE A 121 16.23 -2.25 17.16
N GLU A 122 17.19 -2.93 17.80
CA GLU A 122 18.28 -3.62 17.09
C GLU A 122 17.77 -4.86 16.34
N SER A 123 16.68 -5.45 16.82
CA SER A 123 15.96 -6.53 16.14
C SER A 123 15.20 -6.10 14.86
N VAL A 124 15.03 -4.79 14.63
CA VAL A 124 14.26 -4.28 13.48
C VAL A 124 15.03 -4.59 12.18
N PRO A 125 14.43 -5.35 11.23
CA PRO A 125 15.05 -5.60 9.95
C PRO A 125 15.26 -4.28 9.19
N THR A 126 16.35 -4.17 8.44
CA THR A 126 16.51 -3.00 7.57
C THR A 126 15.49 -3.06 6.42
N TYR A 127 14.74 -1.99 6.23
CA TYR A 127 13.79 -1.75 5.14
C TYR A 127 14.38 -0.85 4.05
N LYS A 128 15.48 -0.14 4.33
CA LYS A 128 16.20 0.71 3.38
C LYS A 128 16.50 -0.01 2.06
N TRP A 129 17.11 -1.20 2.11
CA TRP A 129 17.44 -1.96 0.88
C TRP A 129 16.20 -2.48 0.15
N LYS A 130 15.12 -2.81 0.85
CA LYS A 130 13.87 -3.29 0.24
C LYS A 130 13.21 -2.18 -0.59
N ARG A 131 13.38 -0.93 -0.17
CA ARG A 131 12.85 0.27 -0.82
C ARG A 131 13.84 0.91 -1.81
N GLN A 132 15.11 0.53 -1.76
CA GLN A 132 16.12 0.97 -2.72
C GLN A 132 15.71 0.66 -4.16
N VAL A 133 16.09 1.58 -5.04
CA VAL A 133 15.82 1.52 -6.47
C VAL A 133 16.82 0.58 -7.13
N THR A 134 16.50 -0.70 -7.18
CA THR A 134 17.22 -1.65 -8.04
C THR A 134 16.44 -1.90 -9.33
N GLN A 135 16.72 -1.11 -10.36
CA GLN A 135 16.62 -1.58 -11.74
C GLN A 135 18.03 -1.74 -12.30
N ARG A 136 18.56 -2.96 -12.28
CA ARG A 136 19.63 -3.34 -13.21
C ARG A 136 18.96 -3.80 -14.48
N ASN A 137 18.74 -2.87 -15.42
CA ASN A 137 18.55 -3.27 -16.81
C ASN A 137 19.95 -3.53 -17.39
N PRO A 138 20.32 -4.76 -17.78
CA PRO A 138 21.60 -5.00 -18.42
C PRO A 138 21.66 -4.18 -19.70
N VAL A 139 22.61 -3.25 -19.78
CA VAL A 139 22.84 -2.42 -20.97
C VAL A 139 23.21 -3.36 -22.12
N GLY A 140 22.41 -3.37 -23.20
CA GLY A 140 22.74 -4.06 -24.44
C GLY A 140 21.89 -5.27 -24.86
N GLN A 141 20.86 -5.67 -24.11
CA GLN A 141 19.97 -6.74 -24.58
C GLN A 141 18.99 -6.23 -25.66
N LYS A 142 19.07 -6.79 -26.88
CA LYS A 142 18.07 -6.58 -27.94
C LYS A 142 16.70 -7.09 -27.46
N LYS A 143 15.86 -6.18 -26.94
CA LYS A 143 14.53 -6.46 -26.34
C LYS A 143 13.47 -7.05 -27.29
N ARG A 144 13.78 -7.21 -28.59
CA ARG A 144 12.87 -7.77 -29.60
C ARG A 144 12.41 -9.20 -29.30
N LYS A 145 13.15 -9.96 -28.48
CA LYS A 145 12.79 -11.35 -28.10
C LYS A 145 11.47 -11.45 -27.32
N MET A 146 11.10 -10.44 -26.55
CA MET A 146 9.86 -10.48 -25.73
C MET A 146 8.58 -10.42 -26.59
N SER A 147 8.63 -9.70 -27.72
CA SER A 147 7.48 -9.60 -28.63
C SER A 147 7.11 -10.92 -29.31
N LEU A 148 8.10 -11.82 -29.49
CA LEU A 148 7.88 -13.16 -30.05
C LEU A 148 7.45 -14.18 -29.00
N LEU A 149 7.88 -14.01 -27.75
CA LEU A 149 7.47 -14.89 -26.64
C LEU A 149 6.04 -14.60 -26.20
N PHE A 150 5.58 -13.35 -26.29
CA PHE A 150 4.22 -12.96 -25.95
C PHE A 150 3.16 -13.76 -26.71
N ASP A 151 3.35 -13.97 -28.02
CA ASP A 151 2.37 -14.66 -28.88
C ASP A 151 2.15 -16.13 -28.48
N HIS A 152 3.06 -16.71 -27.68
CA HIS A 152 3.01 -18.09 -27.22
C HIS A 152 2.72 -18.23 -25.72
N LEU A 153 2.60 -17.11 -25.01
CA LEU A 153 2.40 -17.12 -23.56
C LEU A 153 0.91 -17.28 -23.25
N GLU A 154 0.59 -18.19 -22.32
CA GLU A 154 -0.80 -18.39 -21.90
C GLU A 154 -1.33 -17.13 -21.18
N PRO A 155 -2.58 -16.71 -21.41
CA PRO A 155 -3.15 -15.53 -20.74
C PRO A 155 -3.04 -15.57 -19.21
N MET A 156 -3.21 -16.74 -18.59
CA MET A 156 -3.10 -16.91 -17.15
C MET A 156 -1.68 -16.68 -16.66
N GLU A 157 -0.69 -17.30 -17.30
CA GLU A 157 0.72 -17.14 -16.94
C GLU A 157 1.17 -15.67 -17.07
N LEU A 158 0.72 -14.96 -18.11
CA LEU A 158 1.00 -13.54 -18.24
C LEU A 158 0.34 -12.71 -17.12
N ALA A 159 -0.91 -13.01 -16.78
CA ALA A 159 -1.63 -12.33 -15.70
C ALA A 159 -0.94 -12.53 -14.34
N GLU A 160 -0.46 -13.73 -14.04
CA GLU A 160 0.30 -14.03 -12.81
C GLU A 160 1.61 -13.25 -12.75
N HIS A 161 2.37 -13.22 -13.85
CA HIS A 161 3.63 -12.47 -13.90
C HIS A 161 3.42 -10.96 -13.73
N LEU A 162 2.42 -10.38 -14.39
CA LEU A 162 2.07 -8.96 -14.21
C LEU A 162 1.65 -8.67 -12.76
N THR A 163 0.80 -9.54 -12.20
CA THR A 163 0.36 -9.46 -10.80
C THR A 163 1.53 -9.50 -9.84
N TYR A 164 2.48 -10.40 -10.04
CA TYR A 164 3.68 -10.50 -9.20
C TYR A 164 4.55 -9.24 -9.28
N LEU A 165 4.78 -8.72 -10.49
CA LEU A 165 5.58 -7.50 -10.69
C LEU A 165 4.94 -6.31 -9.98
N GLU A 166 3.62 -6.16 -10.11
CA GLU A 166 2.88 -5.08 -9.49
C GLU A 166 2.84 -5.22 -7.97
N TYR A 167 2.49 -6.40 -7.45
CA TYR A 167 2.45 -6.68 -6.02
C TYR A 167 3.81 -6.42 -5.35
N ARG A 168 4.91 -6.86 -5.99
CA ARG A 168 6.26 -6.60 -5.51
C ARG A 168 6.59 -5.10 -5.44
N SER A 169 6.04 -4.29 -6.34
CA SER A 169 6.17 -2.83 -6.30
C SER A 169 5.26 -2.21 -5.23
N PHE A 170 4.02 -2.68 -5.12
CA PHE A 170 3.02 -2.22 -4.16
C PHE A 170 3.50 -2.40 -2.71
N CYS A 171 4.07 -3.56 -2.37
CA CYS A 171 4.59 -3.84 -1.01
C CYS A 171 5.76 -2.95 -0.56
N LYS A 172 6.29 -2.07 -1.42
CA LYS A 172 7.33 -1.10 -1.06
C LYS A 172 6.74 0.23 -0.58
N ILE A 173 5.48 0.51 -0.91
CA ILE A 173 4.77 1.72 -0.53
C ILE A 173 4.47 1.66 0.96
N LEU A 174 4.86 2.70 1.69
CA LEU A 174 4.60 2.85 3.13
C LEU A 174 3.62 3.99 3.39
N PHE A 175 3.13 4.08 4.63
CA PHE A 175 2.19 5.13 5.04
C PHE A 175 2.69 6.55 4.72
N GLN A 176 3.99 6.82 4.95
CA GLN A 176 4.62 8.10 4.60
C GLN A 176 4.48 8.48 3.12
N ASP A 177 4.42 7.49 2.22
CA ASP A 177 4.29 7.73 0.79
C ASP A 177 2.86 8.16 0.45
N TYR A 178 1.86 7.55 1.09
CA TYR A 178 0.46 7.98 0.99
C TYR A 178 0.24 9.35 1.60
N HIS A 179 0.78 9.58 2.80
CA HIS A 179 0.71 10.87 3.49
C HIS A 179 1.29 12.01 2.64
N SER A 180 2.49 11.81 2.06
CA SER A 180 3.10 12.79 1.16
C SER A 180 2.22 13.02 -0.08
N PHE A 181 1.73 11.97 -0.72
CA PHE A 181 0.91 12.10 -1.93
C PHE A 181 -0.39 12.87 -1.69
N VAL A 182 -1.12 12.53 -0.62
CA VAL A 182 -2.40 13.19 -0.32
C VAL A 182 -2.18 14.65 0.09
N THR A 183 -1.12 14.95 0.85
CA THR A 183 -0.79 16.32 1.26
C THR A 183 -0.43 17.22 0.07
N HIS A 184 0.31 16.70 -0.91
CA HIS A 184 0.73 17.49 -2.09
C HIS A 184 -0.27 17.41 -3.26
N GLY A 185 -1.17 16.43 -3.27
CA GLY A 185 -2.06 16.13 -4.40
C GLY A 185 -1.36 15.47 -5.60
N CYS A 186 -0.05 15.21 -5.50
CA CYS A 186 0.76 14.57 -6.53
C CYS A 186 2.02 13.93 -5.92
N THR A 187 2.81 13.21 -6.73
CA THR A 187 4.08 12.65 -6.29
C THR A 187 5.17 13.73 -6.29
N VAL A 188 5.50 14.26 -5.11
CA VAL A 188 6.65 15.15 -4.88
C VAL A 188 7.65 14.43 -3.98
N ASP A 189 8.90 14.29 -4.44
CA ASP A 189 9.99 13.57 -3.74
C ASP A 189 9.59 12.18 -3.21
N ASN A 190 8.70 11.50 -3.93
CA ASN A 190 8.15 10.19 -3.57
C ASN A 190 8.49 9.14 -4.62
N PRO A 191 9.76 8.71 -4.71
CA PRO A 191 10.22 7.85 -5.79
C PRO A 191 9.62 6.44 -5.75
N VAL A 192 9.11 6.00 -4.59
CA VAL A 192 8.49 4.67 -4.46
C VAL A 192 7.12 4.66 -5.13
N LEU A 193 6.26 5.61 -4.77
CA LEU A 193 4.93 5.72 -5.36
C LEU A 193 5.00 6.12 -6.84
N GLU A 194 5.91 7.03 -7.20
CA GLU A 194 6.14 7.41 -8.60
C GLU A 194 6.51 6.19 -9.47
N ARG A 195 7.35 5.28 -8.97
CA ARG A 195 7.66 4.03 -9.68
C ARG A 195 6.49 3.08 -9.80
N PHE A 196 5.63 3.00 -8.79
CA PHE A 196 4.41 2.20 -8.86
C PHE A 196 3.45 2.74 -9.93
N ILE A 197 3.24 4.06 -9.97
CA ILE A 197 2.43 4.72 -10.99
C ILE A 197 3.08 4.57 -12.38
N SER A 198 4.40 4.69 -12.46
CA SER A 198 5.15 4.47 -13.71
C SER A 198 5.01 3.04 -14.22
N LEU A 199 5.01 2.04 -13.33
CA LEU A 199 4.76 0.64 -13.69
C LEU A 199 3.36 0.46 -14.26
N PHE A 200 2.33 1.00 -13.61
CA PHE A 200 0.95 0.99 -14.10
C PHE A 200 0.86 1.57 -15.52
N ASN A 201 1.37 2.78 -15.73
CA ASN A 201 1.38 3.44 -17.04
C ASN A 201 2.20 2.67 -18.09
N SER A 202 3.30 2.05 -17.67
CA SER A 202 4.15 1.24 -18.54
C SER A 202 3.43 -0.03 -19.02
N VAL A 203 2.59 -0.65 -18.19
CA VAL A 203 1.75 -1.79 -18.59
C VAL A 203 0.74 -1.34 -19.65
N SER A 204 0.01 -0.25 -19.43
CA SER A 204 -0.94 0.29 -20.42
C SER A 204 -0.26 0.63 -21.74
N GLN A 205 0.89 1.30 -21.69
CA GLN A 205 1.67 1.63 -22.90
C GLN A 205 2.20 0.37 -23.58
N TRP A 206 2.65 -0.64 -22.82
CA TRP A 206 3.14 -1.90 -23.38
C TRP A 206 2.04 -2.64 -24.14
N VAL A 207 0.82 -2.68 -23.61
CA VAL A 207 -0.37 -3.22 -24.30
C VAL A 207 -0.57 -2.52 -25.65
N GLN A 208 -0.57 -1.19 -25.66
CA GLN A 208 -0.72 -0.40 -26.89
C GLN A 208 0.37 -0.72 -27.92
N LEU A 209 1.63 -0.76 -27.47
CA LEU A 209 2.77 -1.06 -28.34
C LEU A 209 2.72 -2.49 -28.89
N MET A 210 2.30 -3.47 -28.08
CA MET A 210 2.14 -4.85 -28.52
C MET A 210 1.10 -4.98 -29.62
N ILE A 211 -0.05 -4.30 -29.48
CA ILE A 211 -1.08 -4.27 -30.53
C ILE A 211 -0.53 -3.57 -31.78
N LEU A 212 -0.01 -2.35 -31.65
CA LEU A 212 0.48 -1.55 -32.78
C LEU A 212 1.70 -2.17 -33.48
N SER A 213 2.41 -3.11 -32.83
CA SER A 213 3.54 -3.82 -33.43
C SER A 213 3.12 -4.76 -34.56
N LYS A 214 1.86 -5.20 -34.61
CA LYS A 214 1.41 -6.13 -35.66
C LYS A 214 1.00 -5.37 -36.93
N PRO A 215 1.52 -5.79 -38.11
CA PRO A 215 1.34 -5.03 -39.35
C PRO A 215 -0.09 -5.07 -39.88
N THR A 216 -0.81 -6.18 -39.71
CA THR A 216 -2.14 -6.39 -40.31
C THR A 216 -3.27 -6.25 -39.29
N ALA A 217 -4.45 -5.78 -39.73
CA ALA A 217 -5.62 -5.63 -38.86
C ALA A 217 -6.06 -6.94 -38.18
N PRO A 218 -6.10 -8.11 -38.86
CA PRO A 218 -6.44 -9.37 -38.21
C PRO A 218 -5.44 -9.78 -37.12
N GLN A 219 -4.13 -9.58 -37.35
CA GLN A 219 -3.12 -9.89 -36.33
C GLN A 219 -3.24 -8.99 -35.11
N ARG A 220 -3.56 -7.70 -35.30
CA ARG A 220 -3.83 -6.79 -34.18
C ARG A 220 -5.06 -7.23 -33.38
N ALA A 221 -6.12 -7.67 -34.05
CA ALA A 221 -7.34 -8.18 -33.41
C ALA A 221 -7.07 -9.43 -32.55
N LEU A 222 -6.17 -10.31 -32.99
CA LEU A 222 -5.72 -11.47 -32.18
C LEU A 222 -5.01 -11.03 -30.90
N VAL A 223 -4.13 -10.03 -30.98
CA VAL A 223 -3.44 -9.49 -29.80
C VAL A 223 -4.42 -8.79 -28.85
N ILE A 224 -5.39 -8.03 -29.38
CA ILE A 224 -6.48 -7.44 -28.57
C ILE A 224 -7.24 -8.54 -27.83
N THR A 225 -7.65 -9.59 -28.54
CA THR A 225 -8.38 -10.72 -27.96
C THR A 225 -7.57 -11.43 -26.88
N HIS A 226 -6.27 -11.62 -27.09
CA HIS A 226 -5.37 -12.18 -26.07
C HIS A 226 -5.31 -11.31 -24.82
N PHE A 227 -5.18 -9.98 -24.94
CA PHE A 227 -5.22 -9.09 -23.78
C PHE A 227 -6.57 -9.02 -23.07
N VAL A 228 -7.68 -9.20 -23.78
CA VAL A 228 -9.01 -9.35 -23.15
C VAL A 228 -9.05 -10.62 -22.30
N HIS A 229 -8.52 -11.75 -22.78
CA HIS A 229 -8.41 -12.96 -21.96
C HIS A 229 -7.46 -12.76 -20.76
N VAL A 230 -6.35 -12.03 -20.93
CA VAL A 230 -5.45 -11.67 -19.81
C VAL A 230 -6.21 -10.85 -18.76
N ALA A 231 -7.04 -9.90 -19.20
CA ALA A 231 -7.90 -9.11 -18.31
C ALA A 231 -8.91 -9.98 -17.56
N GLU A 232 -9.55 -10.97 -18.21
CA GLU A 232 -10.40 -11.96 -17.52
C GLU A 232 -9.62 -12.72 -16.43
N LYS A 233 -8.38 -13.12 -16.72
CA LYS A 233 -7.53 -13.81 -15.74
C LYS A 233 -7.08 -12.90 -14.60
N LEU A 234 -6.81 -11.63 -14.87
CA LEU A 234 -6.52 -10.63 -13.82
C LEU A 234 -7.74 -10.42 -12.92
N LEU A 235 -8.95 -10.40 -13.48
CA LEU A 235 -10.20 -10.36 -12.71
C LEU A 235 -10.38 -11.63 -11.85
N GLN A 236 -10.13 -12.80 -12.42
CA GLN A 236 -10.15 -14.08 -11.69
C GLN A 236 -9.15 -14.09 -10.52
N LEU A 237 -7.97 -13.50 -10.72
CA LEU A 237 -6.94 -13.31 -9.68
C LEU A 237 -7.28 -12.18 -8.68
N GLN A 238 -8.41 -11.49 -8.85
CA GLN A 238 -8.82 -10.32 -8.07
C GLN A 238 -7.78 -9.18 -8.10
N ASN A 239 -7.00 -9.09 -9.18
CA ASN A 239 -6.05 -8.02 -9.40
C ASN A 239 -6.68 -6.90 -10.25
N PHE A 240 -7.44 -6.05 -9.56
CA PHE A 240 -8.16 -4.95 -10.19
C PHE A 240 -7.25 -3.85 -10.72
N ASN A 241 -6.09 -3.61 -10.10
CA ASN A 241 -5.23 -2.50 -10.51
C ASN A 241 -4.52 -2.81 -11.84
N THR A 242 -3.91 -4.00 -12.01
CA THR A 242 -3.37 -4.38 -13.33
C THR A 242 -4.48 -4.57 -14.37
N LEU A 243 -5.66 -5.07 -13.97
CA LEU A 243 -6.83 -5.15 -14.85
C LEU A 243 -7.13 -3.79 -15.47
N MET A 244 -7.23 -2.73 -14.64
CA MET A 244 -7.45 -1.37 -15.14
C MET A 244 -6.30 -0.87 -16.02
N ALA A 245 -5.05 -1.23 -15.71
CA ALA A 245 -3.91 -0.88 -16.58
C ALA A 245 -4.04 -1.49 -17.99
N VAL A 246 -4.46 -2.76 -18.09
CA VAL A 246 -4.67 -3.45 -19.37
C VAL A 246 -5.88 -2.89 -20.11
N VAL A 247 -7.01 -2.73 -19.42
CA VAL A 247 -8.25 -2.17 -19.99
C VAL A 247 -8.01 -0.75 -20.51
N GLY A 248 -7.36 0.12 -19.73
CA GLY A 248 -7.01 1.47 -20.20
C GLY A 248 -6.02 1.48 -21.37
N GLY A 249 -5.16 0.47 -21.48
CA GLY A 249 -4.34 0.25 -22.67
C GLY A 249 -5.16 -0.10 -23.91
N LEU A 250 -6.20 -0.93 -23.77
CA LEU A 250 -7.12 -1.35 -24.84
C LEU A 250 -8.06 -0.22 -25.27
N SER A 251 -8.57 0.56 -24.30
CA SER A 251 -9.49 1.69 -24.50
C SER A 251 -8.78 2.97 -24.98
N HIS A 252 -7.44 2.99 -24.99
CA HIS A 252 -6.67 4.17 -25.36
C HIS A 252 -6.97 4.65 -26.78
N SER A 253 -6.97 5.97 -26.99
CA SER A 253 -7.31 6.64 -28.26
C SER A 253 -6.56 6.11 -29.49
N SER A 254 -5.31 5.65 -29.33
CA SER A 254 -4.50 5.06 -30.40
C SER A 254 -5.02 3.70 -30.88
N ILE A 255 -5.73 2.97 -30.02
CA ILE A 255 -6.30 1.64 -30.30
C ILE A 255 -7.79 1.75 -30.65
N SER A 256 -8.57 2.52 -29.89
CA SER A 256 -10.02 2.66 -30.10
C SER A 256 -10.36 3.22 -31.49
N ARG A 257 -9.48 4.03 -32.08
CA ARG A 257 -9.66 4.57 -33.43
C ARG A 257 -9.47 3.56 -34.58
N LEU A 258 -8.93 2.36 -34.32
CA LEU A 258 -8.59 1.36 -35.34
C LEU A 258 -9.81 0.55 -35.82
N LYS A 259 -10.80 1.22 -36.42
CA LYS A 259 -12.10 0.61 -36.79
C LYS A 259 -12.00 -0.71 -37.57
N GLU A 260 -11.08 -0.79 -38.52
CA GLU A 260 -10.83 -2.01 -39.31
C GLU A 260 -10.29 -3.16 -38.44
N THR A 261 -9.49 -2.87 -37.40
CA THR A 261 -9.03 -3.90 -36.46
C THR A 261 -10.18 -4.39 -35.58
N HIS A 262 -10.99 -3.47 -35.06
CA HIS A 262 -12.15 -3.80 -34.24
C HIS A 262 -13.18 -4.69 -34.95
N SER A 263 -13.37 -4.51 -36.27
CA SER A 263 -14.28 -5.38 -37.04
C SER A 263 -13.80 -6.84 -37.15
N HIS A 264 -12.54 -7.13 -36.80
CA HIS A 264 -11.98 -8.48 -36.79
C HIS A 264 -11.94 -9.10 -35.37
N VAL A 265 -12.34 -8.35 -34.34
CA VAL A 265 -12.48 -8.89 -32.98
C VAL A 265 -13.82 -9.62 -32.88
N SER A 266 -13.83 -10.81 -32.29
CA SER A 266 -15.07 -11.60 -32.17
C SER A 266 -16.11 -10.90 -31.29
N PRO A 267 -17.41 -11.00 -31.64
CA PRO A 267 -18.50 -10.41 -30.84
C PRO A 267 -18.50 -10.88 -29.37
N GLU A 268 -18.11 -12.11 -29.11
CA GLU A 268 -17.99 -12.68 -27.76
C GLU A 268 -16.96 -11.92 -26.92
N THR A 269 -15.80 -11.60 -27.51
CA THR A 269 -14.72 -10.83 -26.88
C THR A 269 -15.16 -9.40 -26.61
N ILE A 270 -15.88 -8.78 -27.55
CA ILE A 270 -16.43 -7.43 -27.39
C ILE A 270 -17.43 -7.39 -26.22
N LYS A 271 -18.28 -8.41 -26.09
CA LYS A 271 -19.27 -8.51 -25.01
C LYS A 271 -18.62 -8.55 -23.62
N VAL A 272 -17.47 -9.23 -23.49
CA VAL A 272 -16.69 -9.29 -22.24
C VAL A 272 -15.98 -7.97 -21.97
N TRP A 273 -15.44 -7.32 -23.01
CA TRP A 273 -14.63 -6.11 -22.88
C TRP A 273 -15.46 -4.86 -22.55
N LEU A 274 -16.62 -4.67 -23.19
CA LEU A 274 -17.42 -3.44 -23.09
C LEU A 274 -17.78 -3.00 -21.66
N PRO A 275 -18.20 -3.89 -20.73
CA PRO A 275 -18.49 -3.48 -19.35
C PRO A 275 -17.29 -2.87 -18.63
N TRP A 276 -16.06 -3.32 -18.90
CA TRP A 276 -14.85 -2.80 -18.28
C TRP A 276 -14.45 -1.44 -18.83
N GLU A 277 -14.60 -1.24 -20.14
CA GLU A 277 -14.38 0.06 -20.78
C GLU A 277 -15.36 1.12 -20.25
N LEU A 278 -16.63 0.75 -20.05
CA LEU A 278 -17.63 1.64 -19.47
C LEU A 278 -17.34 1.95 -17.99
N ALA A 279 -16.88 0.96 -17.22
CA ALA A 279 -16.47 1.15 -15.83
C ALA A 279 -15.30 2.14 -15.71
N GLU A 280 -14.32 2.06 -16.62
CA GLU A 280 -13.21 3.02 -16.71
C GLU A 280 -13.67 4.44 -17.06
N ALA A 281 -14.59 4.57 -18.02
CA ALA A 281 -15.08 5.86 -18.51
C ALA A 281 -16.03 6.57 -17.52
N SER A 282 -16.73 5.82 -16.68
CA SER A 282 -17.61 6.40 -15.65
C SER A 282 -16.78 6.92 -14.47
N ALA A 283 -16.84 8.23 -14.21
CA ALA A 283 -16.07 8.94 -13.17
C ALA A 283 -16.38 8.52 -11.70
N GLY A 284 -17.02 7.36 -11.49
CA GLY A 284 -17.46 6.84 -10.20
C GLY A 284 -16.77 5.55 -9.73
N HIS A 285 -15.76 5.02 -10.44
CA HIS A 285 -15.05 3.78 -10.07
C HIS A 285 -15.98 2.64 -9.64
N SER A 286 -17.14 2.51 -10.29
CA SER A 286 -18.04 1.39 -10.03
C SER A 286 -17.41 0.16 -10.68
N CYS A 287 -16.69 -0.64 -9.90
CA CYS A 287 -16.30 -1.97 -10.36
C CYS A 287 -17.55 -2.66 -10.91
N PRO A 288 -17.50 -3.27 -12.11
CA PRO A 288 -18.63 -4.06 -12.57
C PRO A 288 -18.82 -5.17 -11.55
N HIS A 289 -19.89 -5.06 -10.77
CA HIS A 289 -20.33 -6.14 -9.91
C HIS A 289 -20.44 -7.39 -10.78
N VAL A 290 -19.69 -8.43 -10.40
CA VAL A 290 -19.95 -9.79 -10.80
C VAL A 290 -21.39 -10.06 -10.38
N THR A 291 -22.32 -9.94 -11.32
CA THR A 291 -23.71 -10.31 -11.13
C THR A 291 -23.78 -11.82 -11.28
N ASP A 292 -23.20 -12.53 -10.31
CA ASP A 292 -23.70 -13.85 -9.99
C ASP A 292 -25.06 -13.64 -9.33
N GLY A 293 -26.08 -14.24 -9.92
CA GLY A 293 -27.47 -14.05 -9.53
C GLY A 293 -27.68 -14.35 -8.06
N GLU A 294 -28.44 -13.48 -7.38
CA GLU A 294 -29.65 -13.83 -6.62
C GLU A 294 -30.14 -12.64 -5.78
N THR A 295 -31.47 -12.59 -5.66
CA THR A 295 -32.27 -11.85 -4.67
C THR A 295 -32.40 -10.33 -4.80
N GLU A 296 -33.31 -9.97 -5.70
CA GLU A 296 -34.23 -8.84 -5.53
C GLU A 296 -34.93 -8.93 -4.15
N ILE A 297 -34.57 -8.03 -3.23
CA ILE A 297 -35.41 -7.72 -2.06
C ILE A 297 -35.80 -6.25 -2.18
N ARG A 298 -37.07 -6.07 -2.56
CA ARG A 298 -37.85 -4.83 -2.51
C ARG A 298 -37.62 -4.13 -1.17
N ARG A 299 -37.33 -2.82 -1.22
CA ARG A 299 -37.54 -1.92 -0.08
C ARG A 299 -38.90 -1.26 -0.27
N ASP A 300 -39.79 -1.53 0.67
CA ASP A 300 -40.86 -0.60 1.07
C ASP A 300 -40.23 0.65 1.72
#